data_AF-A0A0K6HSC3-F1
#
_entry.id   AF-A0A0K6HSC3-F1
#
_cell.length_a   1.000
_cell.length_b   1.000
_cell.length_c   1.000
_cell.angle_alpha   90.00
_cell.angle_beta   90.00
_cell.angle_gamma   90.00
#
_symmetry.space_group_name_H-M   'P 1'
#
loop_
_entity.id
_entity.type
_entity.pdbx_description
1 polymer ?
#
loop_
_entity_poly.entity_id
_entity_poly.type
_entity_poly.pdbx_seq_one_letter_code
_entity_poly.pdbx_strand_id
1 'polypeptide(L)'
;MQRLILPLLLASSTLAACSSLPTGPAPTAEQTAQLPVVTLGQPLPPGDAYVLYFPAGTPLPIRTEVGGSAFAKGGESTLHVTLKRGIYGYRQYASFDQKTWVPWNQMLDTQLHLHIPSKNGKDAAVLDLQMNLR
;
A
#
# COMPACT_ATOMS: atom_id res chain seq x y z
N MET A 1 24.10 50.94 24.15
CA MET A 1 23.08 49.88 23.92
C MET A 1 22.10 50.40 22.88
N GLN A 2 22.27 50.01 21.61
CA GLN A 2 21.53 50.57 20.48
C GLN A 2 21.11 49.44 19.52
N ARG A 3 19.80 49.16 19.60
CA ARG A 3 18.82 48.57 18.70
C ARG A 3 19.26 48.01 17.32
N LEU A 4 18.76 46.78 17.04
CA LEU A 4 18.08 46.27 15.83
C LEU A 4 18.77 46.54 14.46
N ILE A 5 18.88 45.61 13.49
CA ILE A 5 17.84 44.81 12.82
C ILE A 5 18.56 43.66 12.08
N LEU A 6 18.09 42.42 12.26
CA LEU A 6 18.48 41.23 11.51
C LEU A 6 17.49 41.05 10.35
N PRO A 7 17.86 41.16 9.05
CA PRO A 7 16.92 40.88 7.98
C PRO A 7 16.99 39.41 7.55
N LEU A 8 15.99 38.66 8.02
CA LEU A 8 15.04 37.93 7.18
C LEU A 8 15.60 37.22 5.93
N LEU A 9 16.11 35.99 6.11
CA LEU A 9 16.20 34.97 5.05
C LEU A 9 15.36 33.76 5.46
N LEU A 10 14.03 33.93 5.49
CA LEU A 10 13.11 32.79 5.45
C LEU A 10 12.95 32.37 3.99
N ALA A 11 13.93 31.63 3.49
CA ALA A 11 13.81 30.94 2.21
C ALA A 11 12.84 29.75 2.36
N SER A 12 11.76 29.85 1.59
CA SER A 12 10.64 28.94 1.47
C SER A 12 11.04 27.46 1.42
N SER A 13 10.70 26.71 2.46
CA SER A 13 10.72 25.25 2.43
C SER A 13 9.35 24.75 1.97
N THR A 14 9.09 24.71 0.66
CA THR A 14 7.98 23.92 0.12
C THR A 14 8.39 22.45 0.23
N LEU A 15 8.09 21.84 1.38
CA LEU A 15 8.14 20.40 1.56
C LEU A 15 7.17 19.78 0.54
N ALA A 16 7.72 19.20 -0.52
CA ALA A 16 7.03 18.18 -1.28
C ALA A 16 6.79 17.00 -0.32
N ALA A 17 5.64 17.00 0.35
CA ALA A 17 5.19 15.86 1.11
C ALA A 17 4.99 14.72 0.11
N CYS A 18 5.92 13.77 0.07
CA CYS A 18 5.87 12.58 -0.76
C CYS A 18 4.68 11.70 -0.31
N SER A 19 3.53 11.96 -0.91
CA SER A 19 2.41 11.08 -1.28
C SER A 19 2.17 9.79 -0.45
N SER A 20 1.90 9.91 0.85
CA SER A 20 1.17 8.86 1.59
C SER A 20 -0.30 9.20 1.86
N LEU A 21 -0.74 10.39 1.45
CA LEU A 21 -2.12 10.83 1.60
C LEU A 21 -2.92 10.48 0.35
N PRO A 22 -4.17 10.01 0.50
CA PRO A 22 -5.10 9.88 -0.61
C PRO A 22 -5.16 11.17 -1.43
N THR A 23 -4.87 11.08 -2.71
CA THR A 23 -4.81 12.21 -3.66
C THR A 23 -6.18 12.84 -4.01
N GLY A 24 -7.28 12.38 -3.39
CA GLY A 24 -8.62 12.88 -3.63
C GLY A 24 -9.61 12.33 -2.61
N PRO A 25 -10.89 12.76 -2.61
CA PRO A 25 -11.89 12.30 -1.65
C PRO A 25 -12.16 10.80 -1.78
N ALA A 26 -12.70 10.20 -0.72
CA ALA A 26 -13.18 8.82 -0.78
C ALA A 26 -14.29 8.70 -1.84
N PRO A 27 -14.31 7.61 -2.62
CA PRO A 27 -15.36 7.40 -3.60
C PRO A 27 -16.71 7.19 -2.89
N THR A 28 -17.79 7.57 -3.55
CA THR A 28 -19.14 7.23 -3.09
C THR A 28 -19.51 5.80 -3.49
N ALA A 29 -20.48 5.23 -2.78
CA ALA A 29 -21.06 3.93 -3.14
C ALA A 29 -21.63 3.96 -4.57
N GLU A 30 -22.29 5.05 -4.97
CA GLU A 30 -22.87 5.23 -6.30
C GLU A 30 -21.82 5.22 -7.40
N GLN A 31 -20.68 5.90 -7.17
CA GLN A 31 -19.57 5.94 -8.13
C GLN A 31 -18.97 4.55 -8.36
N THR A 32 -18.82 3.76 -7.30
CA THR A 32 -18.16 2.45 -7.37
C THR A 32 -19.10 1.32 -7.76
N ALA A 33 -20.41 1.46 -7.52
CA ALA A 33 -21.43 0.50 -7.94
C ALA A 33 -21.59 0.41 -9.46
N GLN A 34 -21.20 1.46 -10.20
CA GLN A 34 -21.22 1.48 -11.66
C GLN A 34 -19.98 0.83 -12.28
N LEU A 35 -18.95 0.54 -11.48
CA LEU A 35 -17.69 0.00 -11.97
C LEU A 35 -17.73 -1.53 -12.02
N PRO A 36 -17.07 -2.15 -13.00
CA PRO A 36 -16.86 -3.58 -12.99
C PRO A 36 -16.07 -4.00 -11.75
N VAL A 37 -16.54 -5.06 -11.08
CA VAL A 37 -15.81 -5.71 -9.99
C VAL A 37 -15.04 -6.89 -10.56
N VAL A 38 -13.73 -6.85 -10.42
CA VAL A 38 -12.81 -7.87 -10.95
C VAL A 38 -12.21 -8.62 -9.77
N THR A 39 -12.31 -9.94 -9.76
CA THR A 39 -11.64 -10.74 -8.72
C THR A 39 -10.14 -10.81 -9.02
N LEU A 40 -9.30 -10.68 -7.99
CA LEU A 40 -7.85 -10.80 -8.12
C LEU A 40 -7.48 -12.09 -8.88
N GLY A 41 -6.57 -11.97 -9.84
CA GLY A 41 -6.14 -13.07 -10.71
C GLY A 41 -6.98 -13.26 -11.98
N GLN A 42 -8.08 -12.52 -12.14
CA GLN A 42 -8.83 -12.45 -13.39
C GLN A 42 -8.31 -11.34 -14.32
N PRO A 43 -8.55 -11.44 -15.64
CA PRO A 43 -8.20 -10.39 -16.58
C PRO A 43 -8.84 -9.05 -16.20
N LEU A 44 -8.06 -7.97 -16.29
CA LEU A 44 -8.54 -6.61 -16.04
C LEU A 44 -9.29 -6.07 -17.27
N PRO A 45 -10.36 -5.29 -17.09
CA PRO A 45 -10.99 -4.53 -18.16
C PRO A 45 -10.03 -3.44 -18.68
N PRO A 46 -10.28 -2.89 -19.88
CA PRO A 46 -9.48 -1.78 -20.38
C PRO A 46 -9.62 -0.53 -19.49
N GLY A 47 -8.49 0.10 -19.17
CA GLY A 47 -8.42 1.31 -18.35
C GLY A 47 -8.41 1.05 -16.83
N ASP A 48 -8.48 2.13 -16.05
CA ASP A 48 -8.28 2.09 -14.58
C ASP A 48 -9.58 2.18 -13.77
N ALA A 49 -10.73 2.14 -14.45
CA ALA A 49 -12.04 2.31 -13.85
C ALA A 49 -12.66 0.94 -13.49
N TYR A 50 -12.12 0.29 -12.46
CA TYR A 50 -12.62 -0.98 -11.95
C TYR A 50 -12.38 -1.09 -10.44
N VAL A 51 -13.21 -1.91 -9.78
CA VAL A 51 -13.00 -2.31 -8.38
C VAL A 51 -12.32 -3.66 -8.36
N LEU A 52 -11.19 -3.78 -7.67
CA LEU A 52 -10.48 -5.05 -7.50
C LEU A 52 -10.97 -5.74 -6.23
N TYR A 53 -11.43 -6.99 -6.33
CA TYR A 53 -11.88 -7.80 -5.22
C TYR A 53 -10.84 -8.85 -4.83
N PHE A 54 -10.41 -8.81 -3.57
CA PHE A 54 -9.52 -9.77 -2.96
C PHE A 54 -10.37 -10.75 -2.14
N PRO A 55 -10.61 -11.98 -2.63
CA PRO A 55 -11.52 -12.91 -1.96
C PRO A 55 -10.94 -13.45 -0.64
N ALA A 56 -11.82 -13.66 0.34
CA ALA A 56 -11.48 -14.38 1.56
C ALA A 56 -11.34 -15.89 1.29
N GLY A 57 -10.51 -16.57 2.08
CA GLY A 57 -10.45 -18.04 2.10
C GLY A 57 -9.79 -18.70 0.88
N THR A 58 -9.44 -17.93 -0.15
CA THR A 58 -8.73 -18.43 -1.33
C THR A 58 -7.27 -17.96 -1.30
N PRO A 59 -6.30 -18.83 -1.64
CA PRO A 59 -4.91 -18.42 -1.82
C PRO A 59 -4.78 -17.36 -2.91
N LEU A 60 -4.28 -16.18 -2.54
CA LEU A 60 -4.06 -15.04 -3.42
C LEU A 60 -2.59 -15.01 -3.87
N PRO A 61 -2.30 -14.99 -5.18
CA PRO A 61 -0.94 -14.82 -5.67
C PRO A 61 -0.54 -13.35 -5.54
N ILE A 62 0.39 -13.06 -4.65
CA ILE A 62 0.96 -11.73 -4.43
C ILE A 62 2.39 -11.73 -4.97
N ARG A 63 2.63 -10.98 -6.05
CA ARG A 63 3.99 -10.75 -6.55
C ARG A 63 4.71 -9.80 -5.60
N THR A 64 5.88 -10.23 -5.14
CA THR A 64 6.79 -9.46 -4.30
C THR A 64 8.05 -9.18 -5.09
N GLU A 65 8.46 -7.92 -5.15
CA GLU A 65 9.65 -7.47 -5.87
C GLU A 65 10.61 -6.78 -4.91
N VAL A 66 11.90 -7.08 -5.06
CA VAL A 66 12.99 -6.46 -4.30
C VAL A 66 13.93 -5.83 -5.32
N GLY A 67 14.21 -4.53 -5.16
CA GLY A 67 15.09 -3.77 -6.03
C GLY A 67 15.72 -2.59 -5.31
N GLY A 68 16.49 -1.80 -6.04
CA GLY A 68 17.20 -0.61 -5.53
C GLY A 68 18.71 -0.72 -5.65
N SER A 69 19.40 0.39 -5.35
CA SER A 69 20.85 0.53 -5.52
C SER A 69 21.69 -0.29 -4.54
N ALA A 70 21.09 -0.78 -3.45
CA ALA A 70 21.74 -1.63 -2.47
C ALA A 70 22.03 -3.05 -3.00
N PHE A 71 21.34 -3.48 -4.06
CA PHE A 71 21.47 -4.82 -4.62
C PHE A 71 22.13 -4.77 -6.00
N ALA A 72 23.10 -5.64 -6.26
CA ALA A 72 23.68 -5.79 -7.59
C ALA A 72 22.66 -6.30 -8.63
N LYS A 73 21.64 -7.05 -8.17
CA LYS A 73 20.51 -7.53 -8.95
C LYS A 73 19.27 -7.60 -8.06
N GLY A 74 18.14 -7.10 -8.55
CA GLY A 74 16.85 -7.31 -7.90
C GLY A 74 16.37 -8.76 -7.94
N GLY A 75 15.30 -9.04 -7.22
CA GLY A 75 14.65 -10.35 -7.19
C GLY A 75 13.15 -10.22 -7.14
N GLU A 76 12.46 -11.30 -7.51
CA GLU A 76 11.02 -11.39 -7.41
C GLU A 76 10.60 -12.77 -6.90
N SER A 77 9.45 -12.83 -6.26
CA SER A 77 8.79 -14.07 -5.87
C SER A 77 7.27 -13.89 -5.88
N THR A 78 6.53 -14.99 -5.91
CA THR A 78 5.07 -14.96 -5.75
C THR A 78 4.72 -15.68 -4.45
N LEU A 79 4.22 -14.91 -3.49
CA LEU A 79 3.69 -15.42 -2.23
C LEU A 79 2.22 -15.79 -2.41
N HIS A 80 1.80 -16.91 -1.82
CA HIS A 80 0.40 -17.30 -1.79
C HIS A 80 -0.13 -17.10 -0.37
N VAL A 81 -0.92 -16.04 -0.18
CA VAL A 81 -1.49 -15.68 1.13
C VAL A 81 -3.00 -15.79 1.10
N THR A 82 -3.61 -16.18 2.23
CA THR A 82 -5.07 -16.29 2.33
C THR A 82 -5.59 -15.19 3.25
N LEU A 83 -6.51 -14.37 2.73
CA LEU A 83 -7.16 -13.35 3.54
C LEU A 83 -8.27 -13.98 4.41
N LYS A 84 -8.36 -13.50 5.66
CA LYS A 84 -9.46 -13.84 6.57
C LYS A 84 -10.78 -13.17 6.17
N ARG A 85 -10.72 -12.03 5.48
CA ARG A 85 -11.88 -11.23 5.09
C ARG A 85 -11.67 -10.66 3.69
N GLY A 86 -12.73 -10.64 2.89
CA GLY A 86 -12.70 -10.14 1.53
C GLY A 86 -12.58 -8.61 1.54
N ILE A 87 -11.80 -8.08 0.61
CA ILE A 87 -11.50 -6.65 0.52
C ILE A 87 -11.80 -6.18 -0.91
N TYR A 88 -12.48 -5.04 -1.04
CA TYR A 88 -12.61 -4.31 -2.29
C TYR A 88 -11.58 -3.18 -2.29
N GLY A 89 -10.78 -3.09 -3.34
CA GLY A 89 -9.83 -2.01 -3.59
C GLY A 89 -10.27 -1.13 -4.75
N TYR A 90 -10.18 0.18 -4.58
CA TYR A 90 -10.36 1.15 -5.66
C TYR A 90 -9.38 2.30 -5.47
N ARG A 91 -8.42 2.44 -6.38
CA ARG A 91 -7.30 3.38 -6.27
C ARG A 91 -6.58 3.19 -4.91
N GLN A 92 -6.57 4.22 -4.07
CA GLN A 92 -5.96 4.23 -2.74
C GLN A 92 -6.95 3.93 -1.59
N TYR A 93 -8.18 3.55 -1.94
CA TYR A 93 -9.27 3.26 -1.01
C TYR A 93 -9.57 1.77 -0.94
N ALA A 94 -10.03 1.34 0.22
CA ALA A 94 -10.47 -0.01 0.50
C ALA A 94 -11.87 0.01 1.12
N SER A 95 -12.60 -1.08 0.93
CA SER A 95 -13.92 -1.30 1.52
C SER A 95 -14.13 -2.77 1.83
N PHE A 96 -14.88 -3.07 2.87
CA PHE A 96 -15.34 -4.43 3.15
C PHE A 96 -16.72 -4.75 2.55
N ASP A 97 -17.48 -3.73 2.14
CA ASP A 97 -18.88 -3.85 1.73
C ASP A 97 -19.21 -3.11 0.42
N GLN A 98 -18.20 -2.53 -0.23
CA GLN A 98 -18.28 -1.70 -1.44
C GLN A 98 -19.06 -0.38 -1.25
N LYS A 99 -19.43 -0.03 -0.02
CA LYS A 99 -20.23 1.17 0.29
C LYS A 99 -19.45 2.16 1.14
N THR A 100 -18.80 1.67 2.18
CA THR A 100 -17.95 2.48 3.06
C THR A 100 -16.51 2.34 2.61
N TRP A 101 -15.97 3.44 2.09
CA TRP A 101 -14.62 3.49 1.57
C TRP A 101 -13.72 4.29 2.49
N VAL A 102 -12.60 3.69 2.89
CA VAL A 102 -11.58 4.31 3.72
C VAL A 102 -10.22 4.19 3.03
N PRO A 103 -9.27 5.09 3.30
CA PRO A 103 -7.90 4.93 2.82
C PRO A 103 -7.34 3.55 3.20
N TRP A 104 -6.59 2.92 2.30
CA TRP A 104 -6.06 1.57 2.51
C TRP A 104 -5.30 1.41 3.83
N ASN A 105 -4.48 2.41 4.18
CA ASN A 105 -3.70 2.45 5.42
C ASN A 105 -4.53 2.66 6.70
N GLN A 106 -5.81 3.05 6.58
CA GLN A 106 -6.74 3.11 7.71
C GLN A 106 -7.45 1.77 7.91
N MET A 107 -7.59 0.94 6.88
CA MET A 107 -8.19 -0.39 6.98
C MET A 107 -7.17 -1.47 7.35
N LEU A 108 -5.94 -1.33 6.86
CA LEU A 108 -4.87 -2.31 6.99
C LEU A 108 -3.64 -1.67 7.63
N ASP A 109 -3.22 -2.23 8.76
CA ASP A 109 -1.89 -1.97 9.31
C ASP A 109 -0.89 -2.89 8.60
N THR A 110 0.03 -2.31 7.83
CA THR A 110 1.06 -3.05 7.10
C THR A 110 2.43 -2.73 7.66
N GLN A 111 3.16 -3.75 8.09
CA GLN A 111 4.50 -3.63 8.67
C GLN A 111 5.48 -4.50 7.90
N LEU A 112 6.65 -3.94 7.60
CA LEU A 112 7.74 -4.64 6.94
C LEU A 112 8.94 -4.65 7.89
N HIS A 113 9.41 -5.82 8.27
CA HIS A 113 10.57 -5.98 9.14
C HIS A 113 11.65 -6.77 8.42
N LEU A 114 12.89 -6.26 8.45
CA LEU A 114 14.06 -7.02 8.03
C LEU A 114 14.79 -7.51 9.28
N HIS A 115 14.85 -8.82 9.46
CA HIS A 115 15.55 -9.44 10.58
C HIS A 115 16.74 -10.25 10.08
N ILE A 116 17.86 -10.19 10.82
CA ILE A 116 19.06 -11.00 10.57
C ILE A 116 19.20 -12.00 11.73
N PRO A 117 18.75 -13.26 11.59
CA PRO A 117 18.88 -14.25 12.66
C PRO A 117 20.35 -14.64 12.87
N SER A 118 20.82 -14.56 14.12
CA SER A 118 22.14 -15.06 14.49
C SER A 118 22.03 -16.49 15.02
N LYS A 119 22.67 -17.43 14.30
CA LYS A 119 23.46 -18.56 14.83
C LYS A 119 24.03 -19.47 13.74
N ASN A 120 23.30 -19.74 12.65
CA ASN A 120 23.64 -20.83 11.72
C ASN A 120 23.78 -20.47 10.22
N GLY A 121 23.64 -19.18 9.84
CA GLY A 121 23.91 -18.68 8.47
C GLY A 121 22.90 -19.09 7.38
N LYS A 122 22.22 -20.23 7.54
CA LYS A 122 21.04 -20.63 6.77
C LYS A 122 19.85 -19.84 7.33
N ASP A 123 19.16 -19.10 6.48
CA ASP A 123 18.08 -18.17 6.83
C ASP A 123 18.53 -16.89 7.55
N ALA A 124 19.78 -16.45 7.31
CA ALA A 124 20.39 -15.28 7.96
C ALA A 124 19.73 -13.93 7.62
N ALA A 125 18.76 -13.86 6.71
CA ALA A 125 17.98 -12.66 6.45
C ALA A 125 16.54 -13.03 6.11
N VAL A 126 15.58 -12.50 6.89
CA VAL A 126 14.14 -12.70 6.69
C VAL A 126 13.49 -11.34 6.49
N LEU A 127 12.73 -11.23 5.40
CA LEU A 127 11.80 -10.12 5.18
C LEU A 127 10.42 -10.57 5.68
N ASP A 128 10.00 -10.03 6.81
CA ASP A 128 8.69 -10.30 7.41
C ASP A 128 7.69 -9.20 7.00
N LEU A 129 6.59 -9.61 6.39
CA LEU A 129 5.48 -8.74 6.01
C LEU A 129 4.26 -9.11 6.86
N GLN A 130 3.85 -8.20 7.73
CA GLN A 130 2.66 -8.35 8.55
C GLN A 130 1.56 -7.42 8.05
N MET A 131 0.36 -7.96 7.88
CA MET A 131 -0.83 -7.19 7.53
C MET A 131 -1.96 -7.51 8.51
N ASN A 132 -2.41 -6.52 9.26
CA ASN A 132 -3.47 -6.65 10.25
C ASN A 132 -4.68 -5.81 9.84
N LEU A 133 -5.89 -6.37 9.97
CA LEU A 133 -7.12 -5.59 9.86
C LEU A 133 -7.22 -4.64 11.06
N ARG A 134 -7.62 -3.40 10.82
CA ARG A 134 -7.92 -2.42 11.87
C ARG A 134 -9.39 -2.46 12.28
#